data_AF-A0A3N5PM34-F1
#
_entry.id   AF-A0A3N5PM34-F1
#
_cell.length_a   1.000
_cell.length_b   1.000
_cell.length_c   1.000
_cell.angle_alpha   90.00
_cell.angle_beta   90.00
_cell.angle_gamma   90.00
#
_symmetry.space_group_name_H-M   'P 1'
#
loop_
_entity.id
_entity.type
_entity.pdbx_description
1 polymer ?
#
loop_
_entity_poly.entity_id
_entity_poly.type
_entity_poly.pdbx_seq_one_letter_code
_entity_poly.pdbx_strand_id
1 'polypeptide(L)'
;SKMLDENEFFGAYGIRSISKYHAEHPFVINVGGREHRVDYLPAESDSGLFGGNSNWRGPVWMPINVLLIRAMLVYYGYYGNDFKVECPTGSGRMMTLFEVAQEITNRLAGIFLSDKDGRRPVYGGTEKFQTDPHWKDYILFYEYFHGDNGAGIGASHQTGWTGMIGKLIQLFGTMTPDALLESGAAAIFAGKEEPAAASI
;
A
#
# COMPACT_ATOMS: atom_id res chain seq x y z
N SER A 1 -6.22 16.70 -1.75
CA SER A 1 -4.92 16.36 -2.35
C SER A 1 -5.11 15.15 -3.26
N LYS A 2 -4.59 15.13 -4.50
CA LYS A 2 -4.80 13.99 -5.43
C LYS A 2 -4.37 12.63 -4.88
N MET A 3 -3.32 12.62 -4.05
CA MET A 3 -2.80 11.38 -3.45
C MET A 3 -3.81 10.71 -2.51
N LEU A 4 -4.64 11.50 -1.81
CA LEU A 4 -5.61 11.05 -0.81
C LEU A 4 -7.06 11.07 -1.35
N ASP A 5 -7.22 11.22 -2.67
CA ASP A 5 -8.52 11.17 -3.34
C ASP A 5 -8.77 9.75 -3.85
N GLU A 6 -9.90 9.16 -3.47
CA GLU A 6 -10.26 7.78 -3.79
C GLU A 6 -10.56 7.57 -5.28
N ASN A 7 -10.96 8.64 -5.97
CA ASN A 7 -11.14 8.65 -7.43
C ASN A 7 -9.83 8.81 -8.19
N GLU A 8 -8.73 9.08 -7.48
CA GLU A 8 -7.39 9.20 -8.06
C GLU A 8 -6.47 8.09 -7.51
N PHE A 9 -5.56 8.42 -6.58
CA PHE A 9 -4.53 7.49 -6.12
C PHE A 9 -4.95 6.65 -4.89
N PHE A 10 -5.92 7.09 -4.10
CA PHE A 10 -6.19 6.53 -2.76
C PHE A 10 -7.14 5.33 -2.81
N GLY A 11 -6.64 4.19 -3.30
CA GLY A 11 -7.42 2.96 -3.39
C GLY A 11 -7.78 2.35 -2.02
N ALA A 12 -8.76 1.45 -2.02
CA ALA A 12 -9.18 0.72 -0.81
C ALA A 12 -8.06 -0.17 -0.23
N TYR A 13 -7.05 -0.47 -1.03
CA TYR A 13 -5.94 -1.39 -0.70
C TYR A 13 -4.58 -0.68 -0.64
N GLY A 14 -4.55 0.66 -0.67
CA GLY A 14 -3.33 1.48 -0.65
C GLY A 14 -3.26 2.46 -1.81
N ILE A 15 -2.11 3.11 -1.96
CA ILE A 15 -1.83 4.09 -3.01
C ILE A 15 -1.53 3.36 -4.32
N ARG A 16 -2.31 3.67 -5.35
CA ARG A 16 -2.15 3.17 -6.72
C ARG A 16 -0.88 3.76 -7.37
N SER A 17 -0.26 3.02 -8.28
CA SER A 17 0.93 3.49 -9.01
C SER A 17 0.63 4.60 -10.03
N ILE A 18 -0.58 4.62 -10.60
CA ILE A 18 -1.13 5.71 -11.41
C ILE A 18 -2.53 6.05 -10.90
N SER A 19 -2.91 7.32 -11.07
CA SER A 19 -4.26 7.76 -10.75
C SER A 19 -5.32 7.01 -11.57
N LYS A 20 -6.39 6.59 -10.88
CA LYS A 20 -7.59 6.02 -11.50
C LYS A 20 -8.29 6.99 -12.48
N TYR A 21 -8.06 8.29 -12.38
CA TYR A 21 -8.54 9.29 -13.35
C TYR A 21 -8.15 8.94 -14.80
N HIS A 22 -6.99 8.32 -15.00
CA HIS A 22 -6.50 7.91 -16.32
C HIS A 22 -7.23 6.69 -16.93
N ALA A 23 -8.22 6.12 -16.22
CA ALA A 23 -9.14 5.13 -16.82
C ALA A 23 -10.04 5.78 -17.87
N GLU A 24 -10.47 7.03 -17.62
CA GLU A 24 -11.32 7.80 -18.54
C GLU A 24 -10.51 8.86 -19.30
N HIS A 25 -9.39 9.30 -18.74
CA HIS A 25 -8.57 10.39 -19.25
C HIS A 25 -7.11 9.94 -19.46
N PRO A 26 -6.85 9.02 -20.38
CA PRO A 26 -5.51 8.48 -20.63
C PRO A 26 -4.49 9.58 -20.92
N PHE A 27 -3.24 9.39 -20.49
CA PHE A 27 -2.17 10.29 -20.93
C PHE A 27 -1.72 9.89 -22.33
N VAL A 28 -1.79 10.84 -23.28
CA VAL A 28 -1.51 10.60 -24.69
C VAL A 28 -0.48 11.60 -25.20
N ILE A 29 0.55 11.10 -25.90
CA ILE A 29 1.53 11.93 -26.62
C ILE A 29 1.67 11.44 -28.07
N ASN A 30 1.86 12.38 -29.00
CA ASN A 30 2.11 12.07 -30.40
C ASN A 30 3.58 12.34 -30.74
N VAL A 31 4.32 11.30 -31.13
CA VAL A 31 5.74 11.38 -31.50
C VAL A 31 5.94 10.75 -32.87
N GLY A 32 6.45 11.53 -33.84
CA GLY A 32 6.70 11.02 -35.19
C GLY A 32 5.45 10.50 -35.92
N GLY A 33 4.28 11.08 -35.64
CA GLY A 33 3.00 10.65 -36.23
C GLY A 33 2.42 9.37 -35.62
N ARG A 34 2.97 8.89 -34.50
CA ARG A 34 2.44 7.75 -33.73
C ARG A 34 1.94 8.21 -32.37
N GLU A 35 0.78 7.69 -31.99
CA GLU A 35 0.21 7.88 -30.67
C GLU A 35 0.87 6.93 -29.66
N HIS A 36 1.29 7.47 -28.52
CA HIS A 36 1.70 6.72 -27.34
C HIS A 36 0.75 7.04 -26.20
N ARG A 37 0.24 5.99 -25.55
CA ARG A 37 -0.86 6.09 -24.59
C ARG A 37 -0.52 5.37 -23.29
N VAL A 38 -0.90 5.97 -22.16
CA VAL A 38 -0.78 5.39 -20.82
C VAL A 38 -2.17 5.41 -20.18
N ASP A 39 -2.80 4.24 -20.19
CA ASP A 39 -4.07 3.96 -19.51
C ASP A 39 -3.87 3.60 -18.04
N TYR A 40 -4.92 3.76 -17.23
CA TYR A 40 -5.02 3.08 -15.94
C TYR A 40 -5.33 1.60 -16.14
N LEU A 41 -4.41 0.74 -15.74
CA LEU A 41 -4.53 -0.72 -15.72
C LEU A 41 -4.34 -1.20 -14.28
N PRO A 42 -5.40 -1.60 -13.57
CA PRO A 42 -5.28 -1.98 -12.17
C PRO A 42 -4.59 -3.34 -11.96
N ALA A 43 -4.41 -4.14 -13.02
CA ALA A 43 -3.94 -5.53 -12.97
C ALA A 43 -2.63 -5.74 -13.73
N GLU A 44 -2.53 -6.78 -14.56
CA GLU A 44 -1.41 -7.02 -15.47
C GLU A 44 -1.32 -5.94 -16.56
N SER A 45 -0.14 -5.83 -17.17
CA SER A 45 0.08 -4.93 -18.32
C SER A 45 -0.64 -5.49 -19.57
N ASP A 46 -1.14 -4.60 -20.41
CA ASP A 46 -1.72 -4.93 -21.72
C ASP A 46 -0.67 -4.95 -22.86
N SER A 47 0.61 -4.80 -22.53
CA SER A 47 1.71 -4.74 -23.51
C SER A 47 2.90 -5.60 -23.10
N GLY A 48 3.63 -6.09 -24.10
CA GLY A 48 4.83 -6.92 -23.93
C GLY A 48 6.08 -6.20 -23.42
N LEU A 49 6.03 -4.88 -23.20
CA LEU A 49 7.17 -4.12 -22.70
C LEU A 49 7.53 -4.56 -21.27
N PHE A 50 8.82 -4.62 -20.95
CA PHE A 50 9.35 -4.96 -19.62
C PHE A 50 8.93 -6.34 -19.07
N GLY A 51 8.85 -7.36 -19.93
CA GLY A 51 8.57 -8.74 -19.50
C GLY A 51 7.08 -9.09 -19.45
N GLY A 52 6.23 -8.25 -20.05
CA GLY A 52 4.85 -8.58 -20.42
C GLY A 52 3.81 -8.46 -19.31
N ASN A 53 4.12 -8.94 -18.11
CA ASN A 53 3.11 -9.00 -17.03
C ASN A 53 3.33 -7.93 -15.96
N SER A 54 4.53 -7.38 -15.79
CA SER A 54 4.80 -6.34 -14.78
C SER A 54 4.11 -5.02 -15.16
N ASN A 55 3.46 -4.38 -14.19
CA ASN A 55 2.66 -3.19 -14.46
C ASN A 55 2.78 -2.13 -13.35
N TRP A 56 3.12 -0.91 -13.78
CA TRP A 56 3.22 0.30 -12.94
C TRP A 56 2.12 1.31 -13.24
N ARG A 57 1.07 0.91 -13.96
CA ARG A 57 0.01 1.81 -14.45
C ARG A 57 -1.31 1.68 -13.69
N GLY A 58 -1.25 1.42 -12.39
CA GLY A 58 -2.47 1.30 -11.59
C GLY A 58 -2.40 0.35 -10.41
N PRO A 59 -1.62 -0.75 -10.43
CA PRO A 59 -1.54 -1.65 -9.28
C PRO A 59 -0.94 -0.97 -8.06
N VAL A 60 -1.21 -1.55 -6.88
CA VAL A 60 -0.61 -1.16 -5.60
C VAL A 60 0.70 -1.91 -5.42
N TRP A 61 1.78 -1.15 -5.22
CA TRP A 61 3.11 -1.67 -4.94
C TRP A 61 3.50 -1.35 -3.50
N MET A 62 3.85 -2.38 -2.72
CA MET A 62 4.23 -2.23 -1.32
C MET A 62 5.42 -1.27 -1.11
N PRO A 63 6.52 -1.32 -1.90
CA PRO A 63 7.67 -0.43 -1.69
C PRO A 63 7.32 1.06 -1.70
N ILE A 64 6.53 1.50 -2.69
CA ILE A 64 6.17 2.91 -2.84
C ILE A 64 5.28 3.36 -1.68
N ASN A 65 4.32 2.52 -1.28
CA ASN A 65 3.47 2.79 -0.13
C ASN A 65 4.28 2.91 1.17
N VAL A 66 5.24 2.01 1.40
CA VAL A 66 6.14 2.06 2.56
C VAL A 66 6.96 3.36 2.57
N LEU A 67 7.47 3.80 1.42
CA LEU A 67 8.21 5.07 1.30
C LEU A 67 7.32 6.28 1.62
N LEU A 68 6.08 6.29 1.16
CA LEU A 68 5.11 7.35 1.47
C LEU A 68 4.76 7.38 2.96
N ILE A 69 4.47 6.23 3.56
CA ILE A 69 4.23 6.09 5.01
C ILE A 69 5.44 6.63 5.79
N ARG A 70 6.65 6.21 5.41
CA ARG A 70 7.89 6.69 6.03
C ARG A 70 8.02 8.21 5.94
N ALA A 71 7.78 8.80 4.77
CA ALA A 71 7.85 10.24 4.59
C ALA A 71 6.84 10.97 5.49
N MET A 72 5.59 10.48 5.56
CA MET A 72 4.57 11.05 6.43
C MET A 72 4.95 11.03 7.90
N LEU A 73 5.52 9.93 8.40
CA LEU A 73 5.96 9.84 9.80
C LEU A 73 7.14 10.78 10.10
N VAL A 74 8.07 10.96 9.15
CA VAL A 74 9.17 11.93 9.27
C VAL A 74 8.61 13.35 9.35
N TYR A 75 7.70 13.71 8.44
CA TYR A 75 7.09 15.04 8.44
C TYR A 75 6.17 15.26 9.65
N TYR A 76 5.49 14.23 10.14
CA TYR A 76 4.75 14.30 11.39
C TYR A 76 5.65 14.64 12.57
N GLY A 77 6.83 14.02 12.66
CA GLY A 77 7.82 14.33 13.70
C GLY A 77 8.31 15.79 13.68
N TYR A 78 8.18 16.48 12.54
CA TYR A 78 8.53 17.89 12.41
C TYR A 78 7.33 18.83 12.67
N TYR A 79 6.17 18.53 12.08
CA TYR A 79 5.01 19.42 12.12
C TYR A 79 4.05 19.16 13.31
N GLY A 80 4.12 17.99 13.92
CA GLY A 80 3.27 17.62 15.04
C GLY A 80 1.78 17.57 14.71
N ASN A 81 0.96 17.80 15.74
CA ASN A 81 -0.50 17.68 15.68
C ASN A 81 -1.19 18.87 15.00
N ASP A 82 -0.47 19.97 14.76
CA ASP A 82 -1.01 21.21 14.21
C ASP A 82 -1.18 21.13 12.68
N PHE A 83 -0.34 20.35 12.01
CA PHE A 83 -0.47 20.14 10.57
C PHE A 83 -1.41 18.98 10.27
N LYS A 84 -2.57 19.33 9.70
CA LYS A 84 -3.59 18.37 9.29
C LYS A 84 -3.93 18.53 7.83
N VAL A 85 -4.24 17.40 7.20
CA VAL A 85 -4.73 17.33 5.83
C VAL A 85 -6.05 16.56 5.81
N GLU A 86 -6.87 16.84 4.81
CA GLU A 86 -8.11 16.12 4.62
C GLU A 86 -7.84 14.71 4.07
N CYS A 87 -8.36 13.68 4.76
CA CYS A 87 -8.17 12.29 4.39
C CYS A 87 -9.41 11.44 4.76
N PRO A 88 -10.11 10.83 3.78
CA PRO A 88 -9.94 11.01 2.33
C PRO A 88 -10.22 12.45 1.87
N THR A 89 -9.67 12.87 0.73
CA THR A 89 -9.97 14.17 0.11
C THR A 89 -11.47 14.27 -0.20
N GLY A 90 -12.09 15.41 0.14
CA GLY A 90 -13.53 15.64 0.00
C GLY A 90 -14.41 15.06 1.13
N SER A 91 -13.83 14.42 2.15
CA SER A 91 -14.60 13.84 3.27
C SER A 91 -14.91 14.80 4.42
N GLY A 92 -14.24 15.96 4.48
CA GLY A 92 -14.24 16.88 5.62
C GLY A 92 -13.46 16.38 6.84
N ARG A 93 -12.91 15.15 6.82
CA ARG A 93 -12.15 14.58 7.93
C ARG A 93 -10.70 15.03 7.88
N MET A 94 -10.30 15.86 8.85
CA MET A 94 -8.92 16.32 9.00
C MET A 94 -8.11 15.35 9.85
N MET A 95 -6.99 14.88 9.29
CA MET A 95 -6.08 13.92 9.91
C MET A 95 -4.65 14.48 9.94
N THR A 96 -3.93 14.22 11.02
CA THR A 96 -2.47 14.42 11.10
C THR A 96 -1.75 13.48 10.15
N LEU A 97 -0.48 13.77 9.83
CA LEU A 97 0.32 12.89 8.97
C LEU A 97 0.55 11.50 9.58
N PHE A 98 0.56 11.37 10.92
CA PHE A 98 0.59 10.06 11.57
C PHE A 98 -0.67 9.25 11.26
N GLU A 99 -1.83 9.87 11.42
CA GLU A 99 -3.12 9.22 11.17
C GLU A 99 -3.30 8.85 9.69
N VAL A 100 -2.84 9.69 8.75
CA VAL A 100 -2.85 9.36 7.31
C VAL A 100 -1.93 8.17 7.02
N ALA A 101 -0.74 8.12 7.61
CA ALA A 101 0.18 7.00 7.45
C ALA A 101 -0.42 5.69 8.01
N GLN A 102 -1.14 5.78 9.13
CA GLN A 102 -1.87 4.66 9.72
C GLN A 102 -3.03 4.21 8.83
N GLU A 103 -3.79 5.14 8.24
CA GLU A 103 -4.89 4.82 7.32
C GLU A 103 -4.40 4.09 6.07
N ILE A 104 -3.30 4.56 5.45
CA ILE A 104 -2.68 3.84 4.32
C ILE A 104 -2.24 2.43 4.75
N THR A 105 -1.64 2.31 5.95
CA THR A 105 -1.24 1.00 6.50
C THR A 105 -2.43 0.07 6.70
N ASN A 106 -3.55 0.57 7.23
CA ASN A 106 -4.76 -0.21 7.45
C ASN A 106 -5.33 -0.73 6.12
N ARG A 107 -5.33 0.10 5.07
CA ARG A 107 -5.74 -0.30 3.72
C ARG A 107 -4.85 -1.38 3.13
N LEU A 108 -3.53 -1.25 3.28
CA LEU A 108 -2.57 -2.28 2.85
C LEU A 108 -2.73 -3.58 3.65
N ALA A 109 -2.94 -3.50 4.96
CA ALA A 109 -3.17 -4.67 5.81
C ALA A 109 -4.46 -5.39 5.40
N GLY A 110 -5.50 -4.63 5.04
CA GLY A 110 -6.78 -5.13 4.55
C GLY A 110 -6.66 -6.10 3.36
N ILE A 111 -5.61 -5.99 2.54
CA ILE A 111 -5.31 -6.95 1.47
C ILE A 111 -5.24 -8.40 2.00
N PHE A 112 -4.65 -8.57 3.18
CA PHE A 112 -4.33 -9.87 3.76
C PHE A 112 -5.37 -10.32 4.79
N LEU A 113 -6.29 -9.46 5.22
CA LEU A 113 -7.29 -9.79 6.25
C LEU A 113 -8.54 -10.41 5.63
N SER A 114 -9.23 -11.24 6.42
CA SER A 114 -10.54 -11.76 6.04
C SER A 114 -11.58 -10.67 6.16
N ASP A 115 -12.43 -10.54 5.16
CA ASP A 115 -13.62 -9.71 5.19
C ASP A 115 -14.76 -10.37 5.98
N LYS A 116 -15.92 -9.71 6.00
CA LYS A 116 -17.14 -10.20 6.67
C LYS A 116 -17.65 -11.55 6.13
N ASP A 117 -17.30 -11.89 4.90
CA ASP A 117 -17.70 -13.12 4.22
C ASP A 117 -16.59 -14.20 4.35
N GLY A 118 -15.54 -13.93 5.13
CA GLY A 118 -14.41 -14.81 5.39
C GLY A 118 -13.35 -14.84 4.28
N ARG A 119 -13.50 -14.00 3.24
CA ARG A 119 -12.63 -13.99 2.05
C ARG A 119 -11.50 -12.99 2.21
N ARG A 120 -10.36 -13.25 1.58
CA ARG A 120 -9.20 -12.34 1.60
C ARG A 120 -9.00 -11.70 0.22
N PRO A 121 -8.85 -10.37 0.12
CA PRO A 121 -8.57 -9.70 -1.15
C PRO A 121 -7.37 -10.28 -1.89
N VAL A 122 -6.28 -10.63 -1.17
CA VAL A 122 -5.04 -11.18 -1.76
C VAL A 122 -5.25 -12.39 -2.67
N TYR A 123 -6.28 -13.20 -2.43
CA TYR A 123 -6.58 -14.37 -3.27
C TYR A 123 -7.50 -14.07 -4.45
N GLY A 124 -8.08 -12.88 -4.52
CA GLY A 124 -8.99 -12.46 -5.58
C GLY A 124 -10.07 -13.49 -5.86
N GLY A 125 -10.18 -13.90 -7.13
CA GLY A 125 -11.12 -14.93 -7.60
C GLY A 125 -10.63 -16.38 -7.44
N THR A 126 -9.51 -16.64 -6.76
CA THR A 126 -8.95 -18.00 -6.66
C THR A 126 -9.65 -18.79 -5.54
N GLU A 127 -10.78 -19.43 -5.85
CA GLU A 127 -11.66 -20.09 -4.86
C GLU A 127 -10.96 -21.09 -3.93
N LYS A 128 -9.97 -21.83 -4.45
CA LYS A 128 -9.22 -22.79 -3.64
C LYS A 128 -8.54 -22.13 -2.43
N PHE A 129 -7.91 -20.98 -2.63
CA PHE A 129 -7.29 -20.24 -1.52
C PHE A 129 -8.30 -19.45 -0.70
N GLN A 130 -9.52 -19.22 -1.20
CA GLN A 130 -10.54 -18.50 -0.44
C GLN A 130 -11.28 -19.42 0.55
N THR A 131 -11.57 -20.66 0.13
CA THR A 131 -12.58 -21.49 0.82
C THR A 131 -12.05 -22.82 1.34
N ASP A 132 -10.96 -23.35 0.79
CA ASP A 132 -10.44 -24.64 1.21
C ASP A 132 -9.84 -24.54 2.63
N PRO A 133 -10.32 -25.35 3.60
CA PRO A 133 -9.86 -25.29 4.99
C PRO A 133 -8.37 -25.62 5.15
N HIS A 134 -7.76 -26.30 4.16
CA HIS A 134 -6.34 -26.61 4.16
C HIS A 134 -5.49 -25.52 3.52
N TRP A 135 -6.06 -24.57 2.77
CA TRP A 135 -5.28 -23.58 2.03
C TRP A 135 -5.54 -22.13 2.43
N LYS A 136 -6.73 -21.82 2.95
CA LYS A 136 -7.19 -20.44 3.18
C LYS A 136 -6.40 -19.60 4.17
N ASP A 137 -5.61 -20.27 5.03
CA ASP A 137 -4.80 -19.62 6.05
C ASP A 137 -3.30 -19.58 5.68
N TYR A 138 -2.91 -20.16 4.53
CA TYR A 138 -1.54 -20.06 3.99
C TYR A 138 -1.40 -18.82 3.11
N ILE A 139 -1.24 -17.67 3.77
CA ILE A 139 -1.19 -16.35 3.13
C ILE A 139 0.04 -16.24 2.21
N LEU A 140 -0.22 -15.89 0.95
CA LEU A 140 0.80 -15.68 -0.06
C LEU A 140 1.18 -14.20 -0.15
N PHE A 141 2.46 -13.95 -0.41
CA PHE A 141 3.01 -12.62 -0.67
C PHE A 141 3.26 -12.50 -2.18
N TYR A 142 2.65 -11.49 -2.80
CA TYR A 142 2.74 -11.26 -4.24
C TYR A 142 3.65 -10.07 -4.56
N GLU A 143 4.06 -9.99 -5.82
CA GLU A 143 4.89 -8.91 -6.36
C GLU A 143 4.19 -7.55 -6.20
N TYR A 144 2.91 -7.50 -6.56
CA TYR A 144 2.03 -6.34 -6.43
C TYR A 144 0.56 -6.76 -6.33
N PHE A 145 -0.33 -5.78 -6.14
CA PHE A 145 -1.75 -6.04 -5.91
C PHE A 145 -2.63 -5.23 -6.84
N HIS A 146 -3.78 -5.79 -7.19
CA HIS A 146 -4.75 -5.13 -8.03
C HIS A 146 -5.21 -3.79 -7.43
N GLY A 147 -5.15 -2.72 -8.21
CA GLY A 147 -5.40 -1.35 -7.74
C GLY A 147 -6.80 -1.09 -7.18
N ASP A 148 -7.78 -1.92 -7.55
CA ASP A 148 -9.18 -1.75 -7.15
C ASP A 148 -9.76 -2.87 -6.26
N ASN A 149 -9.16 -4.06 -6.21
CA ASN A 149 -9.73 -5.21 -5.49
C ASN A 149 -8.72 -5.96 -4.60
N GLY A 150 -7.44 -5.55 -4.60
CA GLY A 150 -6.42 -6.11 -3.72
C GLY A 150 -5.93 -7.51 -4.08
N ALA A 151 -6.37 -8.11 -5.19
CA ALA A 151 -5.89 -9.42 -5.65
C ALA A 151 -4.37 -9.41 -5.85
N GLY A 152 -3.69 -10.44 -5.37
CA GLY A 152 -2.26 -10.63 -5.60
C GLY A 152 -1.97 -10.98 -7.06
N ILE A 153 -0.98 -10.31 -7.65
CA ILE A 153 -0.59 -10.46 -9.06
C ILE A 153 0.93 -10.58 -9.17
N GLY A 154 1.40 -11.26 -10.22
CA GLY A 154 2.81 -11.50 -10.48
C GLY A 154 3.34 -12.67 -9.65
N ALA A 155 4.65 -12.67 -9.41
CA ALA A 155 5.29 -13.75 -8.67
C ALA A 155 4.74 -13.88 -7.25
N SER A 156 4.24 -15.07 -6.90
CA SER A 156 3.92 -15.45 -5.52
C SER A 156 5.20 -15.84 -4.76
N HIS A 157 5.20 -15.69 -3.43
CA HIS A 157 6.35 -15.81 -2.52
C HIS A 157 7.36 -14.65 -2.58
N GLN A 158 6.89 -13.46 -2.91
CA GLN A 158 7.64 -12.22 -2.76
C GLN A 158 7.64 -11.74 -1.30
N THR A 159 8.12 -12.56 -0.36
CA THR A 159 8.41 -12.16 1.04
C THR A 159 9.66 -11.27 1.15
N GLY A 160 10.03 -10.59 0.05
CA GLY A 160 10.91 -9.43 0.05
C GLY A 160 10.12 -8.19 0.47
N TRP A 161 9.91 -7.25 -0.45
CA TRP A 161 9.27 -5.98 -0.12
C TRP A 161 7.84 -6.09 0.43
N THR A 162 7.07 -7.11 0.02
CA THR A 162 5.69 -7.28 0.49
C THR A 162 5.67 -7.70 1.96
N GLY A 163 6.73 -8.36 2.45
CA GLY A 163 6.89 -8.71 3.86
C GLY A 163 6.92 -7.51 4.81
N MET A 164 7.22 -6.30 4.30
CA MET A 164 7.22 -5.06 5.09
C MET A 164 5.88 -4.77 5.75
N ILE A 165 4.77 -5.33 5.27
CA ILE A 165 3.47 -5.18 5.91
C ILE A 165 3.48 -5.64 7.37
N GLY A 166 4.22 -6.71 7.69
CA GLY A 166 4.36 -7.18 9.08
C GLY A 166 5.01 -6.13 9.98
N LYS A 167 6.02 -5.42 9.46
CA LYS A 167 6.68 -4.32 10.20
C LYS A 167 5.76 -3.11 10.36
N LEU A 168 4.96 -2.78 9.35
CA LEU A 168 3.99 -1.69 9.44
C LEU A 168 2.90 -1.98 10.47
N ILE A 169 2.34 -3.20 10.47
CA ILE A 169 1.37 -3.64 11.47
C ILE A 169 1.97 -3.56 12.88
N GLN A 170 3.21 -4.05 13.06
CA GLN A 170 3.90 -3.95 14.34
C GLN A 170 4.10 -2.47 14.77
N LEU A 171 4.54 -1.62 13.85
CA LEU A 171 4.81 -0.21 14.11
C LEU A 171 3.56 0.50 14.63
N PHE A 172 2.45 0.43 13.91
CA PHE A 172 1.21 1.11 14.31
C PHE A 172 0.45 0.41 15.44
N GLY A 173 0.79 -0.85 15.75
CA GLY A 173 0.30 -1.55 16.93
C GLY A 173 1.06 -1.20 18.22
N THR A 174 2.24 -0.58 18.13
CA THR A 174 3.12 -0.31 19.29
C THR A 174 3.52 1.15 19.46
N MET A 175 3.50 1.95 18.39
CA MET A 175 3.87 3.36 18.40
C MET A 175 2.62 4.24 18.55
N THR A 176 2.66 5.18 19.49
CA THR A 176 1.64 6.24 19.61
C THR A 176 2.13 7.54 18.97
N PRO A 177 1.23 8.47 18.61
CA PRO A 177 1.62 9.77 18.08
C PRO A 177 2.53 10.53 19.05
N ASP A 178 2.18 10.58 20.34
CA ASP A 178 2.98 11.25 21.38
C ASP A 178 4.38 10.64 21.53
N ALA A 179 4.48 9.31 21.56
CA ALA A 179 5.77 8.62 21.65
C ALA A 179 6.65 8.94 20.45
N LEU A 180 6.08 9.09 19.25
CA LEU A 180 6.85 9.47 18.06
C LEU A 180 7.34 10.93 18.11
N LEU A 181 6.53 11.85 18.66
CA LEU A 181 6.94 13.25 18.83
C LEU A 181 8.04 13.39 19.88
N GLU A 182 7.95 12.64 20.97
CA GLU A 182 8.97 12.65 22.05
C GLU A 182 10.30 12.06 21.60
N SER A 183 10.26 10.96 20.84
CA SER A 183 11.44 10.20 20.45
C SER A 183 12.06 10.65 19.11
N GLY A 184 11.33 11.46 18.34
CA GLY A 184 11.73 11.95 17.02
C GLY A 184 11.78 10.86 15.94
N ALA A 185 11.93 11.27 14.69
CA ALA A 185 11.85 10.35 13.54
C ALA A 185 12.92 9.23 13.54
N ALA A 186 14.02 9.39 14.29
CA ALA A 186 15.05 8.36 14.43
C ALA A 186 14.54 7.11 15.17
N ALA A 187 13.60 7.26 16.11
CA ALA A 187 13.07 6.17 16.92
C ALA A 187 12.16 5.21 16.14
N ILE A 188 11.63 5.63 14.99
CA ILE A 188 10.90 4.75 14.05
C ILE A 188 11.78 3.56 13.63
N PHE A 189 13.11 3.76 13.59
CA PHE A 189 14.08 2.80 13.07
C PHE A 189 14.98 2.18 14.15
N ALA A 190 14.86 2.61 15.40
CA ALA A 190 15.51 1.94 16.50
C ALA A 190 14.82 0.59 16.71
N GLY A 191 15.47 -0.50 16.30
CA GLY A 191 15.10 -1.83 16.77
C GLY A 191 15.15 -1.82 18.29
N LYS A 192 14.24 -2.54 18.97
CA LYS A 192 14.51 -2.89 20.37
C LYS A 192 15.85 -3.60 20.37
N GLU A 193 16.83 -3.12 21.13
CA GLU A 193 17.99 -3.94 21.45
C GLU A 193 17.45 -5.26 21.99
N GLU A 194 17.78 -6.37 21.33
CA GLU A 194 17.54 -7.68 21.91
C GLU A 194 18.32 -7.71 23.23
N PRO A 195 17.69 -8.11 24.35
CA PRO A 195 18.47 -8.39 25.54
C PRO A 195 19.52 -9.44 25.15
N ALA A 196 20.80 -9.10 25.36
CA ALA A 196 21.91 -9.99 25.06
C ALA A 196 21.57 -11.40 25.53
N ALA A 197 21.54 -12.36 24.60
CA ALA A 197 21.27 -13.75 24.92
C ALA A 197 22.19 -14.15 26.09
N ALA A 198 21.59 -14.47 27.23
CA ALA A 198 22.33 -15.00 28.36
C ALA A 198 23.00 -16.29 27.87
N SER A 199 24.33 -16.26 27.80
CA SER A 199 25.15 -17.42 27.48
C SER A 199 24.82 -18.57 28.42
N ILE A 200 24.45 -19.70 27.84
CA ILE A 200 24.24 -20.99 28.51
C ILE A 200 25.58 -21.55 28.99
#